data_AF-A0A3D2BUV5-F1
#
_entry.id   AF-A0A3D2BUV5-F1
#
_cell.length_a   1.000
_cell.length_b   1.000
_cell.length_c   1.000
_cell.angle_alpha   90.00
_cell.angle_beta   90.00
_cell.angle_gamma   90.00
#
_symmetry.space_group_name_H-M   'P 1'
#
loop_
_entity.id
_entity.type
_entity.pdbx_description
1 polymer ?
#
loop_
_entity_poly.entity_id
_entity_poly.type
_entity_poly.pdbx_seq_one_letter_code
_entity_poly.pdbx_strand_id
1 'polypeptide(L)' 'MELFTTEITTAEGIFIVAPNSQLGVGAPTNFSRTSTPHDQMVLAIGYSDSINPVIETGKRSSINN' A
#
# COMPACT_ATOMS: atom_id res chain seq x y z
N MET A 1 5.28 -22.11 8.26
CA MET A 1 6.45 -21.49 8.93
C MET A 1 7.35 -22.60 9.42
N GLU A 2 8.54 -22.72 8.85
CA GLU A 2 9.56 -23.66 9.31
C GLU A 2 10.58 -22.95 10.21
N LEU A 3 11.44 -23.72 10.88
CA LEU A 3 12.41 -23.19 11.85
C LEU A 3 13.40 -22.17 11.25
N PHE A 4 13.71 -22.29 9.95
CA PHE A 4 14.72 -21.46 9.27
C PHE A 4 14.20 -20.68 8.07
N THR A 5 12.96 -20.92 7.64
CA THR A 5 12.39 -20.32 6.44
C THR A 5 10.98 -19.79 6.70
N THR A 6 10.67 -18.66 6.08
CA THR A 6 9.31 -18.10 6.03
C THR A 6 8.83 -18.16 4.59
N GLU A 7 7.63 -18.71 4.42
CA GLU A 7 6.95 -18.82 3.14
C GLU A 7 5.98 -17.64 2.99
N ILE A 8 6.04 -16.96 1.85
CA ILE A 8 5.15 -15.85 1.49
C ILE A 8 4.58 -16.14 0.10
N THR A 9 3.24 -16.12 0.00
CA THR A 9 2.54 -16.17 -1.29
C THR A 9 2.24 -14.76 -1.72
N THR A 10 2.72 -14.34 -2.90
CA THR A 10 2.40 -13.03 -3.45
C THR A 10 0.96 -12.97 -3.95
N ALA A 11 0.44 -11.77 -4.21
CA ALA A 11 -0.90 -11.59 -4.76
C ALA A 11 -1.10 -12.33 -6.10
N GLU A 12 -0.01 -12.56 -6.85
CA GLU A 12 0.04 -13.30 -8.12
C GLU A 12 0.15 -14.83 -7.93
N GLY A 13 0.16 -15.33 -6.70
CA GLY A 13 0.28 -16.76 -6.39
C GLY A 13 1.70 -17.32 -6.48
N ILE A 14 2.73 -16.46 -6.57
CA ILE A 14 4.14 -16.88 -6.57
C ILE A 14 4.55 -17.21 -5.14
N PHE A 15 5.17 -18.38 -4.95
CA PHE A 15 5.74 -18.81 -3.67
C PHE A 15 7.17 -18.29 -3.51
N ILE A 16 7.39 -17.48 -2.47
CA ILE A 16 8.70 -16.96 -2.08
C ILE A 16 9.09 -17.63 -0.75
N VAL A 17 10.30 -18.20 -0.72
CA VAL A 17 10.90 -18.75 0.50
C VAL A 17 12.09 -17.87 0.88
N ALA A 18 11.98 -17.18 2.01
CA ALA A 18 13.04 -16.32 2.54
C ALA A 18 13.61 -16.90 3.85
N PRO A 19 14.94 -16.94 4.03
CA PRO A 19 15.54 -17.39 5.28
C PRO A 19 15.24 -16.39 6.41
N ASN A 20 14.95 -16.91 7.60
CA ASN A 20 14.56 -16.11 8.77
C ASN A 20 15.63 -15.09 9.18
N SER A 21 16.91 -15.39 8.90
CA SER A 21 18.03 -14.47 9.13
C SER A 21 17.96 -13.21 8.25
N GLN A 22 17.40 -13.29 7.04
CA GLN A 22 17.25 -12.12 6.17
C GLN A 22 16.02 -11.28 6.54
N LEU A 23 14.97 -11.91 7.05
CA LEU A 23 13.75 -11.22 7.50
C LEU A 23 13.94 -10.44 8.81
N GLY A 24 14.88 -10.84 9.66
CA GLY A 24 15.20 -10.15 10.91
C GLY A 24 16.13 -8.93 10.77
N VAL A 25 16.79 -8.76 9.62
CA VAL A 25 17.80 -7.69 9.40
C VAL A 25 17.19 -6.45 8.75
N GLY A 26 16.10 -6.60 7.98
CA GLY A 26 15.29 -5.49 7.48
C GLY A 26 14.09 -5.23 8.39
N ALA A 27 13.54 -4.01 8.38
CA ALA A 27 12.27 -3.73 9.07
C ALA A 27 11.10 -4.33 8.26
N PRO A 28 10.45 -5.41 8.71
CA PRO A 28 9.34 -6.00 7.97
C PRO A 28 8.13 -5.06 7.99
N THR A 29 7.60 -4.72 6.83
CA THR A 29 6.37 -3.92 6.73
C THR A 29 5.17 -4.84 6.76
N ASN A 30 4.35 -4.71 7.81
CA ASN A 30 3.11 -5.49 7.97
C ASN A 30 1.91 -4.61 7.62
N PHE A 31 1.38 -4.79 6.40
CA PHE A 31 0.22 -4.05 5.90
C PHE A 31 -1.11 -4.49 6.55
N SER A 32 -1.20 -5.70 7.11
CA SER A 32 -2.42 -6.24 7.74
C SER A 32 -2.54 -5.90 9.24
N ARG A 33 -1.49 -5.35 9.86
CA ARG A 33 -1.49 -5.00 11.29
C ARG A 33 -2.46 -3.86 11.61
N THR A 34 -2.68 -2.95 10.66
CA THR A 34 -3.53 -1.77 10.85
C THR A 34 -4.84 -1.99 10.11
N SER A 35 -5.97 -1.86 10.81
CA SER A 35 -7.31 -2.03 10.23
C SER A 35 -7.74 -0.88 9.31
N THR A 36 -7.15 0.30 9.48
CA THR A 36 -7.38 1.49 8.65
C THR A 36 -6.08 1.86 7.91
N PRO A 37 -5.84 1.32 6.71
CA PRO A 37 -4.71 1.73 5.88
C PRO A 37 -4.84 3.21 5.48
N HIS A 38 -3.70 3.86 5.26
CA HIS A 38 -3.65 5.25 4.77
C HIS A 38 -3.45 5.24 3.25
N ASP A 39 -4.49 5.59 2.50
CA ASP A 39 -4.42 5.72 1.05
C ASP A 39 -3.96 7.14 0.65
N GLN A 40 -3.02 7.22 -0.29
CA GLN A 40 -2.53 8.49 -0.83
C GLN A 40 -3.01 8.64 -2.28
N MET A 41 -3.73 9.73 -2.56
CA MET A 41 -4.17 10.11 -3.90
C MET A 41 -3.44 11.38 -4.34
N VAL A 42 -2.82 11.34 -5.51
CA VAL A 42 -2.17 12.50 -6.13
C VAL A 42 -3.05 13.00 -7.27
N LEU A 43 -3.51 14.25 -7.18
CA LEU A 43 -4.28 14.91 -8.23
C LEU A 43 -3.43 15.98 -8.91
N ALA A 44 -3.16 15.81 -10.20
CA ALA A 44 -2.51 16.82 -11.02
C ALA A 44 -3.57 17.71 -11.68
N ILE A 45 -3.35 19.02 -11.68
CA ILE A 45 -4.22 20.01 -12.32
C ILE A 45 -3.41 20.84 -13.30
N GLY A 46 -4.04 21.30 -14.39
CA GLY A 46 -3.41 22.25 -15.29
C GLY A 46 -3.15 23.59 -14.59
N TYR A 47 -2.10 24.30 -14.98
CA TYR A 47 -1.75 25.60 -14.39
C TYR A 47 -2.84 26.67 -14.60
N SER A 48 -3.67 26.52 -15.63
CA SER A 48 -4.82 27.39 -15.90
C SER A 48 -6.10 26.98 -15.17
N ASP A 49 -6.09 25.83 -14.49
CA ASP A 49 -7.29 25.29 -13.86
C ASP A 49 -7.50 25.86 -12.46
N SER A 50 -8.76 25.96 -12.06
CA SER A 50 -9.13 26.41 -10.72
C SER A 50 -8.98 25.27 -9.71
N ILE A 51 -8.25 25.52 -8.62
CA ILE A 51 -7.95 24.53 -7.57
C ILE A 51 -9.24 24.06 -6.85
N ASN A 52 -10.15 24.99 -6.55
CA ASN A 52 -11.35 24.73 -5.76
C ASN A 52 -12.25 23.60 -6.31
N PRO A 53 -12.68 23.62 -7.59
CA PRO A 53 -13.53 22.55 -8.14
C PRO A 53 -12.81 21.20 -8.21
N VAL A 54 -11.47 21.19 -8.35
CA VAL A 54 -10.71 19.94 -8.37
C VAL A 54 -10.64 19.30 -6.99
N ILE A 55 -10.43 20.09 -5.94
CA ILE A 55 -10.48 19.60 -4.56
C ILE A 55 -11.87 19.03 -4.23
N GLU A 56 -12.93 19.70 -4.64
CA GLU A 56 -14.30 19.23 -4.41
C GLU A 56 -14.58 17.91 -5.13
N THR A 57 -14.15 17.80 -6.39
CA THR A 57 -14.28 16.57 -7.18
C THR A 57 -13.47 15.42 -6.58
N GLY A 58 -12.24 15.70 -6.12
CA GLY A 58 -11.41 14.73 -5.42
C GLY A 58 -12.06 14.20 -4.15
N LYS A 59 -12.66 15.09 -3.34
CA LYS A 59 -13.45 14.70 -2.16
C LYS A 59 -14.64 13.84 -2.53
N ARG A 60 -15.42 14.21 -3.55
CA ARG A 60 -16.58 13.42 -4.01
C ARG A 60 -16.17 12.03 -4.51
N SER A 61 -15.04 11.92 -5.20
CA SER A 61 -14.51 10.63 -5.66
C SER A 61 -14.05 9.74 -4.49
N SER A 62 -13.53 10.33 -3.41
CA SER A 62 -13.09 9.60 -2.22
C SER A 62 -14.21 9.00 -1.38
N ILE A 63 -15.46 9.50 -1.50
CA ILE A 63 -16.61 9.03 -0.71
C ILE A 63 -17.39 7.93 -1.45
N ASN A 64 -17.21 7.81 -2.77
CA ASN A 64 -17.94 6.90 -3.64
C ASN A 64 -17.16 5.62 -4.00
N ASN A 65 -16.01 5.40 -3.37
CA ASN A 65 -15.17 4.21 -3.49
C ASN A 65 -15.07 3.52 -2.13
#